data_AF-A0A502W797-F1
#
_entry.id   AF-A0A502W797-F1
#
_cell.length_a   1.000
_cell.length_b   1.000
_cell.length_c   1.000
_cell.angle_alpha   90.00
_cell.angle_beta   90.00
_cell.angle_gamma   90.00
#
_symmetry.space_group_name_H-M   'P 1'
#
loop_
_entity.id
_entity.type
_entity.pdbx_description
1 polymer ?
#
loop_
_entity_poly.entity_id
_entity_poly.type
_entity_poly.pdbx_seq_one_letter_code
_entity_poly.pdbx_strand_id
1 'polypeptide(L)'
;MPHPDLEPHFADQRSTYSTQIADVIRDVDESILDEYTFGDDFYEEPRKLSELLEAEHLLFRQVWYNRHQNLRRRVSTGETKLVDAIDLTQRPVTSLMTRDTWAAALEAAKRTEDEVGSDNLGPWDDFEWGMLNGKLSALRWVLGNEWDMLDT
;
A
#
# COMPACT_ATOMS: atom_id res chain seq x y z
N MET A 1 0.31 -5.54 -45.86
CA MET A 1 1.05 -6.05 -47.04
C MET A 1 2.34 -6.69 -46.55
N PRO A 2 2.68 -7.91 -46.98
CA PRO A 2 3.91 -8.58 -46.56
C PRO A 2 5.14 -7.81 -47.03
N HIS A 3 6.27 -8.04 -46.35
CA HIS A 3 7.58 -7.59 -46.83
C HIS A 3 7.88 -8.24 -48.20
N PRO A 4 8.57 -7.55 -49.14
CA PRO A 4 8.87 -8.09 -50.47
C PRO A 4 9.56 -9.47 -50.46
N ASP A 5 10.45 -9.71 -49.49
CA ASP A 5 11.13 -11.01 -49.35
C ASP A 5 10.20 -12.15 -48.91
N LEU A 6 9.05 -11.83 -48.33
CA LEU A 6 8.05 -12.78 -47.85
C LEU A 6 6.85 -12.92 -48.80
N GLU A 7 6.65 -11.94 -49.68
CA GLU A 7 5.57 -11.89 -50.67
C GLU A 7 5.40 -13.20 -51.48
N PRO A 8 6.48 -13.89 -51.93
CA PRO A 8 6.33 -15.16 -52.66
C PRO A 8 5.64 -16.27 -51.86
N HIS A 9 5.67 -16.20 -50.53
CA HIS A 9 5.07 -17.21 -49.64
C HIS A 9 3.58 -16.96 -49.34
N PHE A 10 3.05 -15.80 -49.71
CA PHE A 10 1.63 -15.43 -49.54
C PHE A 10 0.89 -15.30 -50.89
N ALA A 11 1.43 -15.89 -51.95
CA ALA A 11 0.87 -15.82 -53.30
C ALA A 11 -0.33 -16.76 -53.55
N ASP A 12 -0.62 -17.67 -52.63
CA ASP A 12 -1.76 -18.60 -52.72
C ASP A 12 -3.06 -17.96 -52.17
N GLN A 13 -4.22 -18.29 -52.76
CA GLN A 13 -5.53 -17.74 -52.38
C GLN A 13 -5.98 -18.10 -50.96
N ARG A 14 -5.29 -19.04 -50.30
CA ARG A 14 -5.57 -19.46 -48.91
C ARG A 14 -4.53 -18.97 -47.90
N SER A 15 -3.62 -18.09 -48.31
CA SER A 15 -2.57 -17.56 -47.45
C SER A 15 -2.76 -16.05 -47.26
N THR A 16 -2.91 -15.60 -46.02
CA THR A 16 -3.08 -14.18 -45.67
C THR A 16 -1.92 -13.73 -44.79
N TYR A 17 -1.41 -12.53 -45.04
CA TYR A 17 -0.40 -11.90 -44.19
C TYR A 17 -1.05 -10.85 -43.29
N SER A 18 -0.85 -10.97 -41.98
CA SER A 18 -1.19 -9.95 -41.00
C SER A 18 -0.07 -9.79 -39.98
N THR A 19 0.08 -8.59 -39.45
CA THR A 19 0.93 -8.29 -38.29
C THR A 19 0.16 -8.25 -36.98
N GLN A 20 -1.18 -8.30 -37.04
CA GLN A 20 -2.09 -8.24 -35.90
C GLN A 20 -2.97 -9.48 -35.89
N ILE A 21 -2.97 -10.21 -34.78
CA ILE A 21 -3.76 -11.44 -34.63
C ILE A 21 -5.27 -11.15 -34.70
N ALA A 22 -5.72 -9.99 -34.22
CA ALA A 22 -7.12 -9.59 -34.25
C ALA A 22 -7.69 -9.52 -35.67
N ASP A 23 -6.89 -9.06 -36.65
CA ASP A 23 -7.33 -8.98 -38.05
C ASP A 23 -7.47 -10.39 -38.66
N VAL A 24 -6.58 -11.32 -38.29
CA VAL A 24 -6.67 -12.73 -38.74
C VAL A 24 -7.93 -13.40 -38.16
N ILE A 25 -8.24 -13.13 -36.89
CA ILE A 25 -9.41 -13.72 -36.23
C ILE A 25 -10.70 -13.14 -36.84
N ARG A 26 -10.78 -11.83 -37.12
CA ARG A 26 -11.94 -11.24 -37.82
C ARG A 26 -12.22 -11.90 -39.17
N ASP A 27 -11.16 -12.20 -39.93
CA ASP A 27 -11.30 -12.83 -41.25
C ASP A 27 -11.75 -14.31 -41.17
N VAL A 28 -11.45 -15.01 -40.07
CA VAL A 28 -11.79 -16.42 -39.88
C VAL A 28 -13.16 -16.60 -39.23
N ASP A 29 -13.39 -15.91 -38.11
CA ASP A 29 -14.65 -15.93 -37.36
C ASP A 29 -14.72 -14.71 -36.42
N GLU A 30 -15.48 -13.70 -36.83
CA GLU A 30 -15.69 -12.46 -36.08
C GLU A 30 -16.36 -12.72 -34.71
N SER A 31 -17.18 -13.77 -34.58
CA SER A 31 -17.92 -14.06 -33.35
C SER A 31 -17.02 -14.48 -32.18
N ILE A 32 -15.82 -14.98 -32.46
CA ILE A 32 -14.81 -15.33 -31.44
C ILE A 32 -14.25 -14.08 -30.75
N LEU A 33 -14.11 -12.98 -31.50
CA LEU A 33 -13.67 -11.70 -30.93
C LEU A 33 -14.73 -11.11 -30.00
N ASP A 34 -16.01 -11.24 -30.34
CA ASP A 34 -17.10 -10.78 -29.48
C ASP A 34 -17.11 -11.53 -28.14
N GLU A 35 -16.87 -12.85 -28.14
CA GLU A 35 -16.75 -13.67 -26.92
C GLU A 35 -15.53 -13.27 -26.07
N TYR A 36 -14.39 -13.00 -26.72
CA TYR A 36 -13.15 -12.64 -26.02
C TYR A 36 -13.18 -11.21 -25.46
N THR A 37 -13.76 -10.26 -26.20
CA THR A 37 -13.86 -8.85 -25.78
C THR A 37 -14.77 -8.71 -24.56
N PHE A 38 -15.88 -9.47 -24.52
CA PHE A 38 -16.77 -9.51 -23.35
C PHE A 38 -16.11 -10.06 -22.07
N GLY A 39 -15.09 -10.92 -22.20
CA GLY A 39 -14.33 -11.49 -21.08
C GLY A 39 -13.28 -10.53 -20.49
N ASP A 40 -12.72 -9.64 -21.31
CA ASP A 40 -11.67 -8.68 -20.95
C ASP A 40 -12.20 -7.34 -20.42
N ASP A 41 -13.49 -7.03 -20.59
CA ASP A 41 -14.09 -5.77 -20.10
C ASP A 41 -14.16 -5.65 -18.56
N PHE A 42 -13.77 -6.69 -17.82
CA PHE A 42 -13.71 -6.72 -16.35
C PHE A 42 -12.30 -6.60 -15.77
N TYR A 43 -11.36 -5.95 -16.46
CA TYR A 43 -10.08 -5.59 -15.83
C TYR A 43 -10.24 -4.38 -14.89
N GLU A 44 -10.43 -4.63 -13.60
CA GLU A 44 -10.14 -3.61 -12.58
C GLU A 44 -8.65 -3.28 -12.65
N GLU A 45 -8.31 -2.09 -13.16
CA GLU A 45 -6.92 -1.63 -13.18
C GLU A 45 -6.37 -1.59 -11.74
N PRO A 46 -5.23 -2.24 -11.46
CA PRO A 46 -4.59 -2.14 -10.16
C PRO A 46 -4.28 -0.67 -9.83
N ARG A 47 -4.42 -0.33 -8.54
CA ARG A 47 -3.98 0.96 -8.02
C ARG A 47 -2.51 1.20 -8.39
N LYS A 48 -2.18 2.45 -8.73
CA LYS A 48 -0.79 2.82 -9.04
C LYS A 48 0.06 2.65 -7.78
N LEU A 49 1.33 2.30 -7.96
CA LEU A 49 2.27 2.17 -6.84
C LEU A 49 2.35 3.46 -6.00
N SER A 50 2.30 4.63 -6.63
CA SER A 50 2.28 5.92 -5.92
C SER A 50 1.06 6.06 -5.00
N GLU A 51 -0.12 5.67 -5.46
CA GLU A 51 -1.35 5.71 -4.66
C GLU A 51 -1.29 4.74 -3.48
N LEU A 52 -0.71 3.54 -3.69
CA LEU A 52 -0.50 2.56 -2.63
C LEU A 52 0.46 3.09 -1.56
N LEU A 53 1.56 3.72 -1.96
CA LEU A 53 2.53 4.31 -1.04
C LEU A 53 1.95 5.50 -0.26
N GLU A 54 1.18 6.37 -0.92
CA GLU A 54 0.49 7.48 -0.25
C GLU A 54 -0.53 6.98 0.77
N ALA A 55 -1.32 5.96 0.42
CA ALA A 55 -2.28 5.34 1.33
C ALA A 55 -1.59 4.61 2.50
N GLU A 56 -0.50 3.88 2.24
CA GLU A 56 0.29 3.19 3.27
C GLU A 56 0.87 4.20 4.27
N HIS A 57 1.42 5.31 3.78
CA HIS A 57 1.97 6.37 4.61
C HIS A 57 0.90 7.05 5.48
N LEU A 58 -0.28 7.33 4.92
CA LEU A 58 -1.41 7.87 5.70
C LEU A 58 -1.81 6.91 6.82
N LEU A 59 -2.02 5.62 6.49
CA LEU A 59 -2.41 4.60 7.46
C LEU A 59 -1.32 4.40 8.52
N PHE A 60 -0.05 4.44 8.14
CA PHE A 60 1.09 4.41 9.04
C PHE A 60 1.01 5.54 10.06
N ARG A 61 0.80 6.78 9.61
CA ARG A 61 0.67 7.96 10.47
C ARG A 61 -0.49 7.82 11.45
N GLN A 62 -1.65 7.35 10.99
CA GLN A 62 -2.83 7.12 11.82
C GLN A 62 -2.57 6.09 12.92
N VAL A 63 -2.00 4.94 12.54
CA VAL A 63 -1.68 3.85 13.47
C VAL A 63 -0.62 4.29 14.49
N TRP A 64 0.45 4.93 14.02
CA TRP A 64 1.50 5.47 14.88
C TRP A 64 0.94 6.50 15.86
N TYR A 65 0.11 7.44 15.40
CA TYR A 65 -0.44 8.51 16.22
C TYR A 65 -1.35 7.95 17.33
N ASN A 66 -2.21 6.97 17.02
CA ASN A 66 -3.00 6.29 18.05
C ASN A 66 -2.11 5.65 19.14
N ARG A 67 -1.04 4.95 18.72
CA ARG A 67 -0.08 4.35 19.65
C ARG A 67 0.68 5.40 20.47
N HIS A 68 0.98 6.55 19.87
CA HIS A 68 1.55 7.70 20.57
C HIS A 68 0.58 8.25 21.63
N GLN A 69 -0.73 8.31 21.35
CA GLN A 69 -1.73 8.70 22.35
C GLN A 69 -1.78 7.71 23.53
N ASN A 70 -1.67 6.42 23.26
CA ASN A 70 -1.53 5.41 24.31
C ASN A 70 -0.24 5.61 25.12
N LEU A 71 0.88 5.94 24.47
CA LEU A 71 2.11 6.31 25.15
C LEU A 71 1.94 7.56 26.03
N ARG A 72 1.31 8.63 25.52
CA ARG A 72 0.98 9.84 26.29
C ARG A 72 0.20 9.51 27.55
N ARG A 73 -0.80 8.64 27.43
CA ARG A 73 -1.56 8.13 28.58
C ARG A 73 -0.63 7.46 29.59
N ARG A 74 0.21 6.50 29.18
CA ARG A 74 1.14 5.80 30.09
C ARG A 74 2.15 6.72 30.77
N VAL A 75 2.64 7.74 30.07
CA VAL A 75 3.51 8.77 30.65
C VAL A 75 2.73 9.58 31.69
N SER A 76 1.50 9.99 31.38
CA SER A 76 0.67 10.78 32.30
C SER A 76 0.22 10.02 33.55
N THR A 77 0.00 8.70 33.44
CA THR A 77 -0.37 7.83 34.57
C THR A 77 0.84 7.35 35.38
N GLY A 78 2.07 7.63 34.89
CA GLY A 78 3.32 7.20 35.53
C GLY A 78 3.69 5.73 35.27
N GLU A 79 2.94 5.02 34.43
CA GLU A 79 3.27 3.68 33.95
C GLU A 79 4.57 3.67 33.11
N THR A 80 4.82 4.77 32.39
CA THR A 80 6.10 5.04 31.73
C THR A 80 6.80 6.20 32.43
N LYS A 81 7.98 5.94 33.02
CA LYS A 81 8.76 6.94 33.75
C LYS A 81 9.80 7.57 32.83
N LEU A 82 9.81 8.90 32.83
CA LEU A 82 10.79 9.69 32.11
C LEU A 82 12.08 9.83 32.93
N VAL A 83 13.21 9.44 32.33
CA VAL A 83 14.55 9.53 32.92
C VAL A 83 15.48 10.31 31.99
N ASP A 84 16.60 10.80 32.51
CA ASP A 84 17.56 11.55 31.68
C ASP A 84 18.45 10.60 30.86
N ALA A 85 18.78 9.43 31.40
CA ALA A 85 19.52 8.38 30.72
C ALA A 85 18.99 6.99 31.11
N ILE A 86 19.01 6.06 30.15
CA ILE A 86 18.74 4.64 30.39
C ILE A 86 20.07 3.91 30.36
N ASP A 87 20.40 3.21 31.45
CA ASP A 87 21.56 2.32 31.47
C ASP A 87 21.25 1.06 30.64
N LEU A 88 21.88 0.97 29.47
CA LEU A 88 21.74 -0.15 28.54
C LEU A 88 22.64 -1.34 28.89
N THR A 89 23.55 -1.19 29.86
CA THR A 89 24.39 -2.32 30.32
C THR A 89 23.60 -3.30 31.18
N GLN A 90 22.51 -2.83 31.77
CA GLN A 90 21.53 -3.64 32.48
C GLN A 90 20.34 -3.92 31.57
N ARG A 91 19.58 -4.98 31.89
CA ARG A 91 18.32 -5.24 31.18
C ARG A 91 17.40 -4.03 31.38
N PRO A 92 17.07 -3.27 30.32
CA PRO A 92 16.29 -2.07 30.48
C PRO A 92 14.88 -2.44 30.96
N VAL A 93 14.38 -1.70 31.94
CA VAL A 93 13.00 -1.82 32.39
C VAL A 93 12.12 -1.25 31.27
N THR A 94 11.15 -2.04 30.79
CA THR A 94 10.26 -1.70 29.66
C THR A 94 9.42 -0.44 29.90
N SER A 95 9.33 0.01 31.15
CA SER A 95 8.61 1.20 31.60
C SER A 95 9.48 2.47 31.65
N LEU A 96 10.73 2.46 31.21
CA LEU A 96 11.60 3.64 31.19
C LEU A 96 11.70 4.24 29.79
N MET A 97 11.70 5.57 29.73
CA MET A 97 11.91 6.32 28.48
C MET A 97 12.77 7.55 28.75
N THR A 98 13.69 7.88 27.85
CA THR A 98 14.47 9.12 28.01
C THR A 98 13.63 10.35 27.71
N ARG A 99 13.91 11.47 28.38
CA ARG A 99 13.25 12.76 28.09
C ARG A 99 13.46 13.20 26.65
N ASP A 100 14.62 12.93 26.07
CA ASP A 100 14.93 13.26 24.68
C ASP A 100 14.07 12.45 23.69
N THR A 101 13.93 11.15 23.92
CA THR A 101 13.02 10.29 23.12
C THR A 101 11.58 10.79 23.23
N TRP A 102 11.17 11.19 24.44
CA TRP A 102 9.84 11.74 24.65
C TRP A 102 9.61 13.05 23.91
N ALA A 103 10.58 13.98 23.96
CA ALA A 103 10.52 15.23 23.21
C ALA A 103 10.45 14.99 21.70
N ALA A 104 11.27 14.08 21.18
CA ALA A 104 11.24 13.70 19.77
C ALA A 104 9.88 13.09 19.35
N ALA A 105 9.26 12.28 20.23
CA ALA A 105 7.94 11.73 19.98
C ALA A 105 6.85 12.81 19.94
N LEU A 106 6.92 13.83 20.80
CA LEU A 106 5.99 14.97 20.77
C LEU A 106 6.14 15.80 19.48
N GLU A 107 7.37 16.06 19.04
CA GLU A 107 7.61 16.76 17.77
C GLU A 107 7.14 15.93 16.56
N ALA A 108 7.31 14.60 16.61
CA ALA A 108 6.75 13.71 15.58
C ALA A 108 5.21 13.72 15.58
N ALA A 109 4.56 13.81 16.74
CA ALA A 109 3.11 13.92 16.84
C ALA A 109 2.59 15.22 16.22
N LYS A 110 3.23 16.34 16.53
CA LYS A 110 2.89 17.63 15.93
C LYS A 110 3.05 17.62 14.41
N ARG A 111 4.19 17.11 13.90
CA ARG A 111 4.39 16.96 12.45
C ARG A 111 3.33 16.08 11.79
N THR A 112 2.87 15.04 12.48
CA THR A 112 1.82 14.16 11.99
C THR A 112 0.48 14.90 11.90
N GLU A 113 0.12 15.68 12.93
CA GLU A 113 -1.08 16.53 12.91
C GLU A 113 -1.04 17.54 11.76
N ASP A 114 0.12 18.18 11.54
CA ASP A 114 0.33 19.13 10.44
C ASP A 114 0.27 18.47 9.05
N GLU A 115 0.77 17.23 8.93
CA GLU A 115 0.88 16.50 7.66
C GLU A 115 -0.43 15.87 7.21
N VAL A 116 -1.11 15.13 8.09
CA VAL A 116 -2.33 14.38 7.72
C VAL A 116 -3.62 15.10 8.12
N GLY A 117 -3.54 16.15 8.94
CA GLY A 117 -4.69 16.87 9.46
C GLY A 117 -5.37 16.14 10.62
N SER A 118 -5.90 16.92 11.58
CA SER A 118 -6.54 16.40 12.80
C SER A 118 -7.73 15.49 12.53
N ASP A 119 -8.47 15.77 11.47
CA ASP A 119 -9.70 15.02 11.11
C ASP A 119 -9.38 13.59 10.67
N ASN A 120 -8.15 13.33 10.23
CA ASN A 120 -7.68 11.99 9.88
C ASN A 120 -7.09 11.24 11.07
N LEU A 121 -7.04 11.80 12.28
CA LEU A 121 -6.37 11.20 13.44
C LEU A 121 -7.33 10.67 14.52
N GLY A 122 -8.58 10.42 14.11
CA GLY A 122 -9.63 9.88 14.97
C GLY A 122 -10.38 10.95 15.76
N PRO A 123 -11.08 10.58 16.85
CA PRO A 123 -11.08 9.26 17.49
C PRO A 123 -11.67 8.16 16.60
N TRP A 124 -11.26 6.91 16.86
CA TRP A 124 -11.79 5.71 16.19
C TRP A 124 -12.41 4.77 17.20
N ASP A 125 -13.49 4.09 16.82
CA ASP A 125 -14.00 2.95 17.57
C ASP A 125 -13.19 1.67 17.35
N ASP A 126 -13.54 0.59 18.05
CA ASP A 126 -12.83 -0.70 17.95
C ASP A 126 -12.86 -1.30 16.54
N PHE A 127 -13.96 -1.07 15.80
CA PHE A 127 -14.10 -1.58 14.43
C PHE A 127 -13.26 -0.77 13.45
N GLU A 128 -13.34 0.56 13.50
CA GLU A 128 -12.55 1.48 12.70
C GLU A 128 -11.06 1.28 12.94
N TRP A 129 -10.66 1.10 14.21
CA TRP A 129 -9.29 0.77 14.56
C TRP A 129 -8.82 -0.56 13.97
N GLY A 130 -9.66 -1.60 14.05
CA GLY A 130 -9.39 -2.88 13.38
C GLY A 130 -9.25 -2.74 11.87
N MET A 131 -10.13 -1.94 11.26
CA MET A 131 -10.12 -1.66 9.82
C MET A 131 -8.84 -0.93 9.38
N LEU A 132 -8.36 0.05 10.16
CA LEU A 132 -7.11 0.77 9.87
C LEU A 132 -5.90 -0.16 9.88
N ASN A 133 -5.79 -1.01 10.92
CA ASN A 133 -4.70 -1.98 11.01
C ASN A 133 -4.79 -3.00 9.86
N GLY A 134 -5.98 -3.50 9.54
CA GLY A 134 -6.19 -4.43 8.42
C GLY A 134 -5.82 -3.82 7.06
N LYS A 135 -6.20 -2.56 6.79
CA LYS A 135 -5.82 -1.84 5.57
C LYS A 135 -4.32 -1.65 5.48
N LEU A 136 -3.66 -1.27 6.59
CA LEU A 136 -2.20 -1.11 6.61
C LEU A 136 -1.49 -2.44 6.33
N SER A 137 -1.91 -3.53 6.99
CA SER A 137 -1.40 -4.89 6.73
C SER A 137 -1.57 -5.29 5.27
N ALA A 138 -2.75 -5.06 4.69
CA ALA A 138 -3.02 -5.40 3.30
C ALA A 138 -2.09 -4.65 2.33
N LEU A 139 -1.93 -3.33 2.52
CA LEU A 139 -1.04 -2.54 1.67
C LEU A 139 0.43 -2.95 1.84
N ARG A 140 0.88 -3.16 3.08
CA ARG A 140 2.24 -3.59 3.36
C ARG A 140 2.54 -4.96 2.76
N TRP A 141 1.58 -5.89 2.82
CA TRP A 141 1.70 -7.19 2.19
C TRP A 141 1.83 -7.10 0.67
N VAL A 142 0.98 -6.29 0.03
CA VAL A 142 1.07 -6.01 -1.42
C VAL A 142 2.40 -5.35 -1.80
N LEU A 143 2.95 -4.50 -0.93
CA LEU A 143 4.24 -3.84 -1.11
C LEU A 143 5.45 -4.73 -0.75
N GLY A 144 5.23 -5.99 -0.34
CA GLY A 144 6.26 -6.99 -0.13
C GLY A 144 6.72 -7.21 1.32
N ASN A 145 6.03 -6.65 2.30
CA ASN A 145 6.25 -6.96 3.73
C ASN A 145 5.41 -8.18 4.17
N GLU A 146 5.72 -8.73 5.35
CA GLU A 146 4.87 -9.77 5.97
C GLU A 146 3.55 -9.19 6.51
N TRP A 147 2.50 -10.01 6.53
CA TRP A 147 1.13 -9.59 6.85
C TRP A 147 0.98 -8.97 8.25
N ASP A 148 1.75 -9.45 9.23
CA ASP A 148 1.74 -9.01 10.62
C ASP A 148 2.70 -7.85 10.92
N MET A 149 3.42 -7.35 9.90
CA MET A 149 4.35 -6.24 10.05
C MET A 149 3.60 -4.91 10.20
N LEU A 150 3.16 -4.65 11.42
CA LEU A 150 2.49 -3.43 11.84
C LEU A 150 3.39 -2.53 12.68
N ASP A 151 4.72 -2.70 12.63
CA ASP A 151 5.64 -1.80 13.31
C ASP A 151 5.50 -0.39 12.74
N THR A 152 5.30 0.56 13.65
CA THR A 152 5.12 1.99 13.36
C THR A 152 5.89 2.82 14.34
#